data_AF-A0A889XLB3-F1
#
_entry.id   AF-A0A889XLB3-F1
#
_cell.length_a   1.000
_cell.length_b   1.000
_cell.length_c   1.000
_cell.angle_alpha   90.00
_cell.angle_beta   90.00
_cell.angle_gamma   90.00
#
_symmetry.space_group_name_H-M   'P 1'
#
loop_
_entity.id
_entity.type
_entity.pdbx_description
1 polymer ?
#
loop_
_entity_poly.entity_id
_entity_poly.type
_entity_poly.pdbx_seq_one_letter_code
_entity_poly.pdbx_strand_id
1 'polypeptide(L)'
;QFNYLPIIILQKVVHVPPELAGKILTALQKCQPETGIDGNALLMIYDGKYRDDKQFKDFIYCSYKTTGYLKSDGYLNEEKAIKAFRNEPLIEEGIRRCGPLRGSNPKESLFMFFKCFIDTTPVQIGI
;
A
#
# COMPACT_ATOMS: atom_id res chain seq x y z
N GLN A 1 31.30 -1.63 11.93
CA GLN A 1 30.76 -2.39 10.80
C GLN A 1 29.65 -3.28 11.36
N PHE A 2 28.41 -2.78 11.42
CA PHE A 2 27.29 -3.58 11.91
C PHE A 2 26.67 -4.30 10.72
N ASN A 3 26.93 -5.60 10.64
CA ASN A 3 26.28 -6.50 9.70
C ASN A 3 24.80 -6.60 10.06
N TYR A 4 23.96 -5.87 9.33
CA TYR A 4 22.54 -6.19 9.25
C TYR A 4 22.38 -7.42 8.35
N LEU A 5 22.45 -8.61 8.96
CA LEU A 5 21.88 -9.79 8.34
C LEU A 5 20.39 -9.50 8.08
N PRO A 6 19.85 -9.76 6.87
CA PRO A 6 18.43 -9.62 6.64
C PRO A 6 17.75 -10.67 7.51
N ILE A 7 17.12 -10.24 8.60
CA ILE A 7 16.13 -11.05 9.28
C ILE A 7 15.11 -11.37 8.19
N ILE A 8 15.06 -12.61 7.72
CA ILE A 8 13.97 -13.10 6.89
C ILE A 8 12.75 -13.07 7.81
N ILE A 9 12.09 -11.92 7.90
CA ILE A 9 10.79 -11.82 8.54
C ILE A 9 9.90 -12.72 7.69
N LEU A 10 9.47 -13.86 8.24
CA LEU A 10 8.43 -14.69 7.62
C LEU A 10 7.20 -13.80 7.46
N GLN A 11 7.01 -13.26 6.27
CA GLN A 11 5.85 -12.42 5.98
C GLN A 11 4.63 -13.33 5.93
N LYS A 12 3.69 -13.13 6.85
CA LYS A 12 2.38 -13.76 6.77
C LYS A 12 1.71 -13.23 5.51
N VAL A 13 1.39 -14.11 4.56
CA VAL A 13 0.56 -13.71 3.41
C VAL A 13 -0.87 -13.57 3.89
N VAL A 14 -1.42 -12.37 3.77
CA VAL A 14 -2.83 -12.08 4.05
C VAL A 14 -3.51 -11.81 2.72
N HIS A 15 -4.43 -12.71 2.35
CA HIS A 15 -5.18 -12.55 1.12
C HIS A 15 -6.29 -11.53 1.29
N VAL A 16 -6.35 -10.56 0.38
CA VAL A 16 -7.50 -9.65 0.32
C VAL A 16 -8.79 -10.43 0.03
N PRO A 17 -9.93 -10.02 0.59
CA PRO A 17 -11.23 -10.57 0.20
C PRO A 17 -11.42 -10.48 -1.33
N PRO A 18 -12.01 -11.50 -2.00
CA PRO A 18 -12.05 -11.55 -3.46
C PRO A 18 -12.68 -10.31 -4.14
N GLU A 19 -13.74 -9.76 -3.56
CA GLU A 19 -14.37 -8.53 -4.06
C GLU A 19 -13.43 -7.32 -4.01
N LEU A 20 -12.61 -7.25 -2.96
CA LEU A 20 -11.63 -6.19 -2.80
C LEU A 20 -10.43 -6.40 -3.74
N ALA A 21 -9.95 -7.63 -3.88
CA ALA A 21 -8.89 -7.99 -4.80
C ALA A 21 -9.23 -7.52 -6.23
N GLY A 22 -10.44 -7.83 -6.72
CA GLY A 22 -10.90 -7.38 -8.05
C GLY A 22 -10.94 -5.86 -8.21
N LYS A 23 -11.34 -5.12 -7.16
CA LYS A 23 -11.32 -3.64 -7.17
C LYS A 23 -9.90 -3.09 -7.22
N ILE A 24 -8.98 -3.70 -6.46
CA ILE A 24 -7.57 -3.28 -6.45
C ILE A 24 -6.94 -3.53 -7.83
N LEU A 25 -7.14 -4.72 -8.41
CA LEU A 25 -6.62 -5.05 -9.75
C LEU A 25 -7.11 -4.08 -10.82
N THR A 26 -8.42 -3.82 -10.84
CA THR A 26 -9.02 -2.84 -11.75
C THR A 26 -8.43 -1.45 -11.57
N ALA A 27 -8.22 -1.02 -10.33
CA ALA A 27 -7.64 0.29 -10.03
C ALA A 27 -6.18 0.38 -10.47
N LEU A 28 -5.37 -0.66 -10.25
CA LEU A 28 -3.98 -0.72 -10.71
C LEU A 28 -3.91 -0.67 -12.23
N GLN A 29 -4.72 -1.48 -12.93
CA GLN A 29 -4.77 -1.48 -14.40
C GLN A 29 -5.19 -0.13 -14.98
N LYS A 30 -6.16 0.55 -14.35
CA LYS A 30 -6.60 1.88 -14.77
C LYS A 30 -5.53 2.96 -14.55
N CYS A 31 -4.85 2.92 -13.40
CA CYS A 31 -3.91 3.96 -13.00
C CYS A 31 -2.55 3.86 -13.72
N GLN A 32 -2.21 2.70 -14.26
CA GLN A 32 -0.96 2.50 -14.97
C GLN A 32 -0.79 3.47 -16.15
N PRO A 33 -1.72 3.53 -17.14
CA PRO A 33 -1.61 4.48 -18.25
C PRO A 33 -1.75 5.94 -17.80
N GLU A 34 -2.55 6.24 -16.77
CA GLU A 34 -2.74 7.62 -16.28
C GLU A 34 -1.47 8.24 -15.70
N THR A 35 -0.57 7.40 -15.18
CA THR A 35 0.65 7.84 -14.48
C THR A 35 1.91 7.68 -15.32
N GLY A 36 1.80 7.00 -16.47
CA GLY A 36 2.93 6.69 -17.34
C GLY A 36 3.92 5.71 -16.71
N ILE A 37 3.51 4.99 -15.67
CA ILE A 37 4.37 4.01 -15.01
C ILE A 37 4.54 2.77 -15.88
N ASP A 38 5.73 2.19 -15.86
CA ASP A 38 6.02 0.97 -16.60
C ASP A 38 5.26 -0.25 -16.05
N GLY A 39 5.14 -1.29 -16.89
CA GLY A 39 4.38 -2.49 -16.58
C GLY A 39 4.92 -3.34 -15.44
N ASN A 40 6.15 -3.08 -14.95
CA ASN A 40 6.70 -3.86 -13.83
C ASN A 40 6.21 -3.36 -12.47
N ALA A 41 5.56 -2.19 -12.40
CA ALA A 41 5.07 -1.63 -11.14
C ALA A 41 4.10 -2.58 -10.41
N LEU A 42 3.27 -3.31 -11.16
CA LEU A 42 2.34 -4.29 -10.60
C LEU A 42 3.09 -5.45 -9.94
N LEU A 43 4.11 -5.99 -10.61
CA LEU A 43 4.96 -7.06 -10.07
C LEU A 43 5.69 -6.61 -8.80
N MET A 44 6.18 -5.36 -8.77
CA MET A 44 6.81 -4.82 -7.56
C MET A 44 5.85 -4.79 -6.38
N ILE A 45 4.59 -4.37 -6.58
CA ILE A 45 3.59 -4.35 -5.51
C ILE A 45 3.32 -5.78 -4.99
N TYR A 46 3.21 -6.78 -5.87
CA TYR A 46 3.03 -8.18 -5.44
C TYR A 46 4.23 -8.72 -4.66
N ASP A 47 5.44 -8.30 -5.03
CA ASP A 47 6.69 -8.65 -4.35
C ASP A 47 6.91 -7.89 -3.04
N GLY A 48 5.98 -7.01 -2.63
CA GLY A 48 6.17 -6.14 -1.47
C GLY A 48 7.32 -5.14 -1.68
N LYS A 49 7.57 -4.71 -2.91
CA LYS A 49 8.60 -3.75 -3.30
C LYS A 49 7.98 -2.46 -3.79
N TYR A 50 8.77 -1.39 -3.75
CA TYR A 50 8.35 -0.08 -4.22
C TYR A 50 9.52 0.69 -4.81
N ARG A 51 9.19 1.76 -5.55
CA ARG A 51 10.16 2.78 -5.95
C ARG A 51 9.78 4.11 -5.32
N ASP A 52 10.78 4.85 -4.87
CA ASP A 52 10.60 6.21 -4.36
C ASP A 52 10.80 7.24 -5.49
N ASP A 53 9.91 7.18 -6.48
CA ASP A 53 9.91 8.09 -7.61
C ASP A 53 8.51 8.66 -7.85
N LYS A 54 8.44 9.75 -8.62
CA LYS A 54 7.19 10.48 -8.85
C LYS A 54 6.11 9.59 -9.50
N GLN A 55 6.45 8.76 -10.47
CA GLN A 55 5.47 7.94 -11.19
C GLN A 55 4.89 6.86 -10.28
N PHE A 56 5.73 6.21 -9.46
CA PHE A 56 5.28 5.21 -8.50
C PHE A 56 4.38 5.82 -7.42
N LYS A 57 4.73 7.00 -6.90
CA LYS A 57 3.85 7.74 -5.96
C LYS A 57 2.51 8.11 -6.58
N ASP A 58 2.53 8.61 -7.81
CA ASP A 58 1.32 8.95 -8.56
C ASP A 58 0.44 7.71 -8.78
N PHE A 59 1.07 6.57 -9.10
CA PHE A 59 0.40 5.29 -9.31
C PHE A 59 -0.30 4.79 -8.05
N ILE A 60 0.41 4.71 -6.92
CA ILE A 60 -0.18 4.30 -5.63
C ILE A 60 -1.33 5.22 -5.24
N TYR A 61 -1.15 6.54 -5.37
CA TYR A 61 -2.20 7.50 -5.03
C TYR A 61 -3.44 7.36 -5.91
N CYS A 62 -3.26 7.21 -7.22
CA CYS A 62 -4.37 6.95 -8.13
C CYS A 62 -5.12 5.68 -7.74
N SER A 63 -4.42 4.59 -7.40
CA SER A 63 -5.05 3.31 -7.06
C SER A 63 -5.85 3.37 -5.77
N TYR A 64 -5.32 4.01 -4.71
CA TYR A 64 -6.07 4.22 -3.45
C TYR A 64 -7.26 5.16 -3.64
N LYS A 65 -7.11 6.19 -4.49
CA LYS A 65 -8.22 7.09 -4.84
C LYS A 65 -9.33 6.34 -5.57
N THR A 66 -8.97 5.54 -6.57
CA THR A 66 -9.91 4.79 -7.43
C THR A 66 -10.68 3.72 -6.64
N THR A 67 -10.03 3.08 -5.67
CA THR A 67 -10.67 2.14 -4.75
C THR A 67 -11.48 2.80 -3.63
N GLY A 68 -11.36 4.13 -3.49
CA GLY A 68 -12.06 4.93 -2.49
C GLY A 68 -11.52 4.78 -1.08
N TYR A 69 -10.24 4.39 -0.91
CA TYR A 69 -9.58 4.32 0.40
C TYR A 69 -8.95 5.65 0.82
N LEU A 70 -9.15 6.71 0.05
CA LEU A 70 -8.84 8.07 0.47
C LEU A 70 -10.11 8.77 0.97
N LYS A 71 -9.95 9.62 1.99
CA LYS A 71 -10.93 10.62 2.40
C LYS A 71 -11.04 11.73 1.35
N SER A 72 -12.03 12.61 1.49
CA SER A 72 -12.24 13.75 0.58
C SER A 72 -11.07 14.74 0.56
N ASP A 73 -10.29 14.80 1.64
CA ASP A 73 -9.06 15.59 1.79
C ASP A 73 -7.82 14.93 1.13
N GLY A 74 -7.98 13.73 0.55
CA GLY A 74 -6.92 12.99 -0.13
C GLY A 74 -6.05 12.12 0.79
N TYR A 75 -6.29 12.10 2.10
CA TYR A 75 -5.54 11.27 3.04
C TYR A 75 -6.16 9.88 3.20
N LEU A 76 -5.39 8.90 3.66
CA LEU A 76 -5.87 7.54 3.90
C LEU A 76 -7.10 7.53 4.83
N ASN A 77 -8.14 6.81 4.42
CA ASN A 77 -9.28 6.47 5.27
C ASN A 77 -8.93 5.22 6.09
N GLU A 78 -8.26 5.43 7.22
CA GLU A 78 -7.75 4.38 8.11
C GLU A 78 -8.86 3.44 8.59
N GLU A 79 -10.00 3.98 9.04
CA GLU A 79 -11.14 3.17 9.49
C GLU A 79 -11.67 2.24 8.40
N LYS A 80 -11.81 2.77 7.17
CA LYS A 80 -12.25 1.97 6.02
C LYS A 80 -11.22 0.89 5.67
N ALA A 81 -9.93 1.21 5.73
CA ALA A 81 -8.86 0.25 5.48
C ALA A 81 -8.84 -0.87 6.53
N ILE A 82 -8.95 -0.54 7.83
CA ILE A 82 -9.03 -1.54 8.91
C ILE A 82 -10.26 -2.45 8.73
N LYS A 83 -11.42 -1.85 8.42
CA LYS A 83 -12.66 -2.60 8.18
C LYS A 83 -12.59 -3.54 6.97
N ALA A 84 -11.71 -3.29 6.01
CA ALA A 84 -11.52 -4.16 4.86
C ALA A 84 -10.82 -5.49 5.21
N PHE A 85 -9.98 -5.48 6.24
CA PHE A 85 -9.19 -6.62 6.71
C PHE A 85 -9.62 -7.07 8.11
N ARG A 86 -10.94 -7.20 8.35
CA ARG A 86 -11.46 -7.66 9.65
C ARG A 86 -10.78 -8.96 10.07
N ASN A 87 -10.46 -9.07 11.35
CA ASN A 87 -9.77 -10.20 11.97
C ASN A 87 -8.29 -10.38 11.55
N GLU A 88 -7.68 -9.36 10.95
CA GLU A 88 -6.24 -9.34 10.66
C GLU A 88 -5.51 -8.33 11.58
N PRO A 89 -5.19 -8.71 12.83
CA PRO A 89 -4.65 -7.78 13.82
C PRO A 89 -3.31 -7.15 13.40
N LEU A 90 -2.48 -7.87 12.65
CA LEU A 90 -1.20 -7.36 12.13
C LEU A 90 -1.40 -6.27 11.06
N ILE A 91 -2.45 -6.41 10.24
CA ILE A 91 -2.83 -5.37 9.27
C ILE A 91 -3.34 -4.14 10.03
N GLU A 92 -4.22 -4.34 11.01
CA GLU A 92 -4.76 -3.24 11.81
C GLU A 92 -3.65 -2.48 12.55
N GLU A 93 -2.73 -3.18 13.20
CA GLU A 93 -1.57 -2.59 13.87
C GLU A 93 -0.71 -1.81 12.87
N GLY A 94 -0.44 -2.38 11.69
CA GLY A 94 0.27 -1.70 10.60
C GLY A 94 -0.41 -0.41 10.17
N ILE A 95 -1.73 -0.43 9.98
CA ILE A 95 -2.51 0.75 9.59
C ILE A 95 -2.49 1.81 10.70
N ARG A 96 -2.73 1.44 11.96
CA ARG A 96 -2.71 2.40 13.08
C ARG A 96 -1.34 3.03 13.30
N ARG A 97 -0.26 2.29 13.06
CA ARG A 97 1.12 2.77 13.19
C ARG A 97 1.54 3.67 12.03
N CYS A 98 1.25 3.28 10.80
CA CYS A 98 1.74 3.96 9.60
C CYS A 98 0.75 5.01 9.04
N GLY A 99 -0.55 4.85 9.29
CA GLY A 99 -1.62 5.69 8.78
C GLY A 99 -1.54 7.17 9.19
N PRO A 100 -1.14 7.49 10.44
CA PRO A 100 -0.96 8.86 10.88
C PRO A 100 0.25 9.60 10.27
N LEU A 101 1.14 8.93 9.53
CA LEU A 101 2.31 9.57 8.92
C LEU A 101 1.91 10.66 7.93
N ARG A 102 2.63 11.78 7.94
CA ARG A 102 2.36 12.95 7.09
C ARG A 102 3.63 13.38 6.35
N GLY A 103 3.49 13.57 5.05
CA GLY A 103 4.49 14.17 4.17
C GLY A 103 4.13 15.62 3.81
N SER A 104 4.78 16.16 2.79
CA SER A 104 4.57 17.56 2.35
C SER A 104 3.19 17.83 1.72
N ASN A 105 2.47 16.77 1.32
CA ASN A 105 1.11 16.83 0.75
C ASN A 105 0.40 15.47 0.92
N PRO A 106 -0.90 15.33 0.56
CA PRO A 106 -1.62 14.06 0.73
C PRO A 106 -1.01 12.88 -0.01
N LYS A 107 -0.43 13.10 -1.20
CA LYS A 107 0.21 12.05 -2.00
C LYS A 107 1.48 11.53 -1.34
N GLU A 108 2.34 12.42 -0.87
CA GLU A 108 3.52 12.05 -0.10
C GLU A 108 3.15 11.35 1.21
N SER A 109 2.09 11.82 1.88
CA SER A 109 1.59 11.18 3.11
C SER A 109 1.12 9.75 2.87
N LEU A 110 0.36 9.50 1.79
CA LEU A 110 -0.06 8.16 1.41
C LEU A 110 1.14 7.26 1.07
N PHE A 111 2.12 7.79 0.35
CA PHE A 111 3.30 7.01 0.00
C PHE A 111 4.15 6.69 1.23
N MET A 112 4.28 7.60 2.19
CA MET A 112 4.91 7.31 3.49
C MET A 112 4.18 6.21 4.26
N PHE A 113 2.84 6.23 4.27
CA PHE A 113 2.05 5.12 4.81
C PHE A 113 2.38 3.80 4.10
N PHE A 114 2.36 3.79 2.76
CA PHE A 114 2.61 2.59 1.95
C PHE A 114 3.98 1.97 2.22
N LYS A 115 5.04 2.80 2.23
CA LYS A 115 6.41 2.35 2.55
C LYS A 115 6.51 1.81 3.98
N CYS A 116 6.02 2.58 4.95
CA CYS A 116 6.03 2.15 6.35
C CYS A 116 5.31 0.81 6.53
N PHE A 117 4.17 0.62 5.87
CA PHE A 117 3.41 -0.61 5.96
C PHE A 117 4.22 -1.80 5.43
N ILE A 118 4.83 -1.66 4.25
CA ILE A 118 5.68 -2.71 3.66
C ILE A 118 6.92 -2.99 4.53
N ASP A 119 7.60 -1.94 5.00
CA ASP A 119 8.90 -2.07 5.66
C ASP A 119 8.79 -2.57 7.12
N THR A 120 7.67 -2.30 7.79
CA THR A 120 7.56 -2.49 9.24
C THR A 120 6.52 -3.53 9.66
N THR A 121 5.66 -3.99 8.74
CA THR A 121 4.71 -5.06 9.03
C THR A 121 5.27 -6.41 8.61
N PRO A 122 5.03 -7.49 9.38
CA PRO A 122 5.39 -8.83 8.98
C PRO A 122 4.32 -9.42 8.04
N VAL A 123 3.70 -8.60 7.19
CA VAL A 123 2.57 -8.99 6.35
C VAL A 123 2.84 -8.68 4.88
N GLN A 124 2.59 -9.67 4.02
CA GLN A 124 2.52 -9.49 2.58
C GLN A 124 1.05 -9.56 2.15
N ILE A 125 0.57 -8.57 1.41
CA ILE A 125 -0.79 -8.59 0.86
C ILE A 125 -0.80 -9.48 -0.38
N GLY A 126 -1.54 -10.57 -0.32
CA GLY A 126 -1.82 -11.42 -1.49
C GLY A 126 -3.10 -10.95 -2.18
N ILE A 127 -3.03 -10.64 -3.48
CA ILE A 127 -4.18 -10.24 -4.31
C ILE A 127 -4.57 -11.38 -5.23
#